data_AF-A0A3S1HPA1-F1
#
_entry.id   AF-A0A3S1HPA1-F1
#
_cell.length_a   1.000
_cell.length_b   1.000
_cell.length_c   1.000
_cell.angle_alpha   90.00
_cell.angle_beta   90.00
_cell.angle_gamma   90.00
#
_symmetry.space_group_name_H-M   'P 1'
#
loop_
_entity.id
_entity.type
_entity.pdbx_description
1 polymer ?
#
loop_
_entity_poly.entity_id
_entity_poly.type
_entity_poly.pdbx_seq_one_letter_code
_entity_poly.pdbx_strand_id
1 'polypeptide(L)'
;MNAHAFTSDVAFTPTVKAIQARKGSRQSYARVEERGGWQAGITPDLAAFIEMQTSVFLSTANSEGQPYVQHRGGPAGFLKVLDEHT
;
A
#
# COMPACT_ATOMS: atom_id res chain seq x y z
N MET A 1 6.37 18.09 -6.75
CA MET A 1 7.61 17.56 -6.12
C MET A 1 7.34 16.11 -5.80
N ASN A 2 8.08 15.16 -6.38
CA ASN A 2 7.88 13.73 -6.09
C ASN A 2 8.19 13.48 -4.61
N ALA A 3 7.13 13.31 -3.81
CA ALA A 3 7.19 13.36 -2.34
C ALA A 3 7.70 12.07 -1.68
N HIS A 4 8.00 11.04 -2.48
CA HIS A 4 8.36 9.71 -1.99
C HIS A 4 9.59 9.20 -2.74
N ALA A 5 10.71 9.03 -2.01
CA ALA A 5 11.93 8.44 -2.55
C ALA A 5 11.81 6.91 -2.61
N PHE A 6 11.01 6.33 -1.71
CA PHE A 6 10.67 4.91 -1.69
C PHE A 6 9.16 4.70 -1.66
N THR A 7 8.68 3.60 -2.24
CA THR A 7 7.25 3.21 -2.17
C THR A 7 6.74 3.10 -0.74
N SER A 8 7.61 2.72 0.20
CA SER A 8 7.30 2.68 1.62
C SER A 8 7.03 4.03 2.26
N ASP A 9 7.44 5.15 1.66
CA ASP A 9 7.26 6.48 2.27
C ASP A 9 5.78 6.86 2.43
N VAL A 10 4.88 6.22 1.69
CA VAL A 10 3.42 6.32 1.88
C VAL A 10 3.01 5.84 3.28
N ALA A 11 3.65 4.79 3.80
CA ALA A 11 3.37 4.22 5.12
C ALA A 11 4.38 4.67 6.19
N PHE A 12 5.64 4.91 5.80
CA PHE A 12 6.77 5.17 6.67
C PHE A 12 7.12 6.66 6.65
N THR A 13 6.25 7.47 7.23
CA THR A 13 6.53 8.90 7.47
C THR A 13 7.81 9.08 8.31
N PRO A 14 8.42 10.29 8.34
CA PRO A 14 9.58 10.55 9.19
C PRO A 14 9.36 10.14 10.65
N THR A 15 8.17 10.39 11.19
CA THR A 15 7.77 9.97 12.54
C THR A 15 7.74 8.45 12.67
N VAL A 16 7.18 7.73 11.70
CA VAL A 16 7.16 6.26 11.70
C VAL A 16 8.57 5.70 11.62
N LYS A 17 9.45 6.23 10.75
CA LYS A 17 10.86 5.80 10.66
C LYS A 17 11.62 6.05 11.97
N ALA A 18 11.36 7.16 12.66
CA ALA A 18 11.93 7.40 14.00
C ALA A 18 11.43 6.38 15.04
N ILE A 19 10.14 6.01 15.00
CA ILE A 19 9.59 4.95 15.84
C ILE A 19 10.21 3.59 15.51
N GLN A 20 10.38 3.26 14.23
CA GLN A 20 11.06 2.04 13.80
C GLN A 20 12.50 1.99 14.34
N ALA A 21 13.21 3.12 14.35
CA ALA A 21 14.57 3.19 14.90
C ALA A 21 14.56 2.93 16.41
N ARG A 22 13.66 3.60 17.15
CA ARG A 22 13.47 3.40 18.59
C ARG A 22 13.07 1.96 18.95
N LYS A 23 12.29 1.31 18.09
CA LYS A 23 11.82 -0.08 18.28
C LYS A 23 12.74 -1.13 17.62
N GLY A 24 13.87 -0.73 17.05
CA GLY A 24 14.87 -1.63 16.48
C GLY A 24 14.54 -2.25 15.11
N SER A 25 13.44 -1.88 14.46
CA SER A 25 13.04 -2.43 13.15
C SER A 25 13.57 -1.65 11.95
N ARG A 26 14.14 -0.45 12.16
CA ARG A 26 14.49 0.45 11.04
C ARG A 26 15.52 -0.13 10.08
N GLN A 27 16.54 -0.81 10.60
CA GLN A 27 17.61 -1.36 9.75
C GLN A 27 17.08 -2.41 8.77
N SER A 28 16.13 -3.25 9.19
CA SER A 28 15.51 -4.25 8.32
C SER A 28 14.73 -3.61 7.18
N TYR A 29 13.91 -2.60 7.48
CA TYR A 29 13.15 -1.88 6.45
C TYR A 29 14.05 -1.04 5.52
N ALA A 30 15.11 -0.42 6.04
CA ALA A 30 16.07 0.32 5.23
C ALA A 30 16.76 -0.57 4.18
N ARG A 31 17.14 -1.80 4.54
CA ARG A 31 17.72 -2.77 3.58
C ARG A 31 16.77 -3.14 2.45
N VAL A 32 15.45 -3.15 2.70
CA VAL A 32 14.46 -3.41 1.65
C VAL A 32 14.36 -2.20 0.72
N GLU A 33 14.30 -0.98 1.29
CA GLU A 33 14.31 0.28 0.55
C GLU A 33 15.54 0.39 -0.37
N GLU A 34 16.74 0.12 0.16
CA GLU A 34 18.02 0.15 -0.59
C GLU A 34 18.09 -0.89 -1.73
N ARG A 35 17.35 -1.99 -1.63
CA ARG A 35 17.30 -3.05 -2.66
C ARG A 35 16.26 -2.79 -3.76
N GLY A 36 15.72 -1.58 -3.83
CA GLY A 36 14.70 -1.19 -4.81
C GLY A 36 13.28 -1.10 -4.22
N GLY A 37 13.13 -1.24 -2.90
CA GLY A 37 11.86 -1.11 -2.22
C GLY A 37 10.87 -2.22 -2.58
N TRP A 38 9.59 -1.92 -2.39
CA TRP A 38 8.49 -2.82 -2.77
C TRP A 38 8.00 -2.48 -4.17
N GLN A 39 7.51 -3.51 -4.87
CA GLN A 39 6.93 -3.37 -6.21
C GLN A 39 5.79 -2.35 -6.19
N ALA A 40 5.88 -1.35 -7.08
CA ALA A 40 4.87 -0.31 -7.24
C ALA A 40 3.81 -0.67 -8.31
N GLY A 41 4.07 -1.71 -9.11
CA GLY A 41 3.20 -2.13 -10.20
C GLY A 41 2.37 -3.36 -9.84
N ILE A 42 1.17 -3.45 -10.41
CA ILE A 42 0.32 -4.63 -10.32
C ILE A 42 0.83 -5.68 -11.33
N THR A 43 1.54 -6.69 -10.84
CA THR A 43 1.98 -7.84 -11.66
C THR A 43 0.80 -8.71 -12.12
N PRO A 44 0.94 -9.54 -13.17
CA PRO A 44 -0.13 -10.44 -13.62
C PRO A 44 -0.69 -11.35 -12.53
N ASP A 45 0.18 -11.93 -11.67
CA ASP A 45 -0.25 -12.80 -10.57
C ASP A 45 -1.03 -12.03 -9.50
N LEU A 46 -0.60 -10.80 -9.19
CA LEU A 46 -1.32 -9.91 -8.27
C LEU A 46 -2.67 -9.48 -8.86
N ALA A 47 -2.75 -9.20 -10.16
CA ALA A 47 -4.00 -8.87 -10.82
C ALA A 47 -4.99 -10.02 -10.73
N ALA A 48 -4.56 -11.24 -11.08
CA ALA A 48 -5.38 -12.44 -10.95
C ALA A 48 -5.86 -12.66 -9.50
N PHE A 49 -4.98 -12.43 -8.52
CA PHE A 49 -5.37 -12.49 -7.10
C PHE A 49 -6.46 -11.46 -6.75
N ILE A 50 -6.30 -10.20 -7.15
CA ILE A 50 -7.26 -9.11 -6.87
C ILE A 50 -8.64 -9.44 -7.47
N GLU A 51 -8.69 -9.90 -8.72
CA GLU A 51 -9.94 -10.19 -9.41
C GLU A 51 -10.68 -11.40 -8.83
N MET A 52 -9.98 -12.32 -8.16
CA MET A 52 -10.60 -13.43 -7.44
C MET A 52 -11.19 -13.04 -6.08
N GLN A 53 -10.85 -11.86 -5.53
CA GLN A 53 -11.37 -11.46 -4.23
C GLN A 53 -12.88 -11.21 -4.29
N THR A 54 -13.59 -11.64 -3.26
CA THR A 54 -15.05 -11.47 -3.11
C THR A 54 -15.42 -10.52 -1.97
N SER A 55 -14.42 -10.03 -1.24
CA SER A 55 -14.56 -9.11 -0.11
C SER A 55 -13.34 -8.20 -0.04
N VAL A 56 -13.55 -6.90 0.12
CA VAL A 56 -12.50 -5.91 0.34
C VAL A 56 -12.95 -4.84 1.33
N PHE A 57 -11.96 -4.17 1.92
CA PHE A 57 -12.16 -2.97 2.72
C PHE A 57 -11.64 -1.77 1.94
N LEU A 58 -12.53 -0.83 1.62
CA LEU A 58 -12.16 0.45 1.04
C LEU A 58 -12.01 1.48 2.17
N SER A 59 -10.81 2.03 2.30
CA SER A 59 -10.50 3.08 3.28
C SER A 59 -10.35 4.43 2.56
N THR A 60 -11.04 5.44 3.03
CA THR A 60 -10.90 6.83 2.58
C THR A 60 -10.57 7.73 3.76
N ALA A 61 -10.13 8.95 3.47
CA ALA A 61 -10.04 10.02 4.46
C ALA A 61 -10.88 11.20 3.97
N ASN A 62 -11.57 11.88 4.89
CA ASN A 62 -12.23 13.14 4.56
C ASN A 62 -11.20 14.27 4.40
N SER A 63 -11.67 15.49 4.09
CA SER A 63 -10.79 16.67 3.91
C SER A 63 -9.99 17.05 5.17
N GLU A 64 -10.40 16.57 6.35
CA GLU A 64 -9.72 16.77 7.63
C GLU A 64 -8.75 15.62 7.97
N GLY A 65 -8.61 14.62 7.08
CA GLY A 65 -7.74 13.47 7.30
C GLY A 65 -8.32 12.40 8.22
N GLN A 66 -9.59 12.47 8.60
CA GLN A 66 -10.24 11.46 9.44
C GLN A 66 -10.57 10.21 8.62
N PRO A 67 -10.20 9.01 9.10
CA PRO A 67 -10.37 7.78 8.32
C PRO A 67 -11.82 7.29 8.34
N TYR A 68 -12.25 6.70 7.22
CA TYR A 68 -13.50 5.96 7.10
C TYR A 68 -13.28 4.67 6.32
N VAL A 69 -13.75 3.54 6.85
CA VAL A 69 -13.52 2.21 6.26
C VAL A 69 -14.86 1.52 6.01
N GLN A 70 -15.05 1.04 4.79
CA GLN A 70 -16.26 0.31 4.39
C GLN A 70 -15.89 -1.05 3.81
N HIS A 71 -16.63 -2.07 4.22
CA HIS A 71 -16.64 -3.36 3.55
C HIS A 71 -17.40 -3.28 2.23
N ARG A 72 -16.85 -3.89 1.18
CA ARG A 72 -17.50 -4.11 -0.12
C ARG A 72 -17.34 -5.58 -0.49
N GLY A 73 -18.42 -6.22 -0.92
CA GLY A 73 -18.39 -7.63 -1.32
C GLY A 73 -19.23 -7.89 -2.56
N GLY A 74 -18.83 -8.91 -3.31
CA GLY A 74 -19.44 -9.32 -4.58
C GLY A 74 -18.87 -10.65 -5.06
N PRO A 75 -19.43 -11.26 -6.12
CA PRO A 75 -18.85 -12.46 -6.74
C PRO A 75 -17.47 -12.16 -7.34
N ALA A 76 -16.63 -13.18 -7.53
CA ALA A 76 -15.33 -13.02 -8.17
C ALA A 76 -15.47 -12.32 -9.54
N GLY A 77 -14.55 -11.41 -9.85
CA GLY A 77 -14.62 -10.51 -11.00
C GLY A 77 -15.41 -9.21 -10.76
N PHE A 78 -15.94 -8.97 -9.55
CA PHE A 78 -16.54 -7.66 -9.21
C PHE A 78 -15.48 -6.55 -9.11
N LEU A 79 -14.26 -6.90 -8.70
CA LEU A 79 -13.07 -6.06 -8.82
C LEU A 79 -12.39 -6.35 -10.13
N LYS A 80 -11.90 -5.29 -10.76
CA LYS A 80 -11.20 -5.34 -12.05
C LYS A 80 -9.93 -4.54 -11.94
N VAL A 81 -8.83 -5.11 -12.42
CA VAL A 81 -7.60 -4.36 -12.59
C VAL A 81 -7.66 -3.64 -13.93
N LEU A 82 -7.43 -2.32 -13.93
CA LEU A 82 -7.49 -1.50 -15.14
C LEU A 82 -6.15 -1.49 -15.88
N ASP A 83 -5.06 -1.34 -15.12
CA ASP A 83 -3.69 -1.37 -15.61
C ASP A 83 -2.71 -1.58 -14.44
N GLU A 84 -1.41 -1.46 -14.71
CA GLU A 84 -0.35 -1.73 -13.75
C GLU A 84 -0.15 -0.63 -12.69
N HIS A 85 -0.63 0.61 -12.90
CA HIS A 85 -0.19 1.79 -12.14
C HIS A 85 -1.25 2.86 -11.80
N THR A 86 -2.49 2.77 -12.27
CA THR A 86 -3.46 3.88 -12.27
C THR A 86 -4.67 3.66 -11.35
#